data_AF-A0A7W1JX70-F1
#
_entry.id   AF-A0A7W1JX70-F1
#
_cell.length_a   1.000
_cell.length_b   1.000
_cell.length_c   1.000
_cell.angle_alpha   90.00
_cell.angle_beta   90.00
_cell.angle_gamma   90.00
#
_symmetry.space_group_name_H-M   'P 1'
#
loop_
_entity.id
_entity.type
_entity.pdbx_description
1 polymer ?
#
loop_
_entity_poly.entity_id
_entity_poly.type
_entity_poly.pdbx_seq_one_letter_code
_entity_poly.pdbx_strand_id
1 'polypeptide(L)' 'MAERDGKHLLFIWKPSGYELREADGDAPAVGSKVEVDDREEQVVKIAPSPLPNDTRPCAYLQAV' A
#
# COMPACT_ATOMS: atom_id res chain seq x y z
N MET A 1 13.40 -18.06 -6.31
CA MET A 1 11.93 -18.09 -6.19
C MET A 1 11.46 -16.67 -5.93
N ALA A 2 11.26 -15.87 -6.98
CA ALA A 2 10.76 -14.50 -6.91
C ALA A 2 10.08 -14.22 -8.25
N GLU A 3 8.80 -14.55 -8.32
CA GLU A 3 7.93 -14.36 -9.49
C GLU A 3 6.90 -13.32 -9.03
N ARG A 4 7.13 -12.01 -9.17
CA ARG A 4 7.22 -11.15 -10.38
C ARG A 4 5.95 -11.14 -11.22
N ASP A 5 4.95 -10.37 -10.76
CA ASP A 5 4.23 -9.28 -11.47
C ASP A 5 2.98 -8.85 -10.66
N GLY A 6 3.10 -8.77 -9.33
CA GLY A 6 2.01 -8.27 -8.50
C GLY A 6 1.99 -6.75 -8.60
N LYS A 7 0.96 -6.16 -9.19
CA LYS A 7 0.67 -4.74 -8.96
C LYS A 7 -0.04 -4.63 -7.64
N HIS A 8 0.54 -3.91 -6.68
CA HIS A 8 -0.12 -3.61 -5.42
C HIS A 8 -0.50 -2.13 -5.36
N LEU A 9 -1.48 -1.85 -4.53
CA LEU A 9 -1.91 -0.50 -4.19
C LEU A 9 -1.35 -0.15 -2.82
N LEU A 10 -0.81 1.05 -2.69
CA LEU A 10 -0.43 1.65 -1.41
C LEU A 10 -1.49 2.69 -1.09
N PHE A 11 -2.27 2.44 -0.04
CA PHE A 11 -3.24 3.39 0.48
C PHE A 11 -2.55 4.26 1.52
N ILE A 12 -2.18 5.47 1.11
CA ILE A 12 -1.49 6.49 1.88
C ILE A 12 -2.55 7.37 2.56
N TRP A 13 -2.52 7.48 3.89
CA TRP A 13 -3.49 8.31 4.62
C TRP A 13 -2.85 9.67 4.96
N LYS A 14 -3.26 10.73 4.28
CA LYS A 14 -2.82 12.11 4.53
C LYS A 14 -3.92 12.86 5.31
N PRO A 15 -3.57 13.87 6.13
CA PRO A 15 -4.56 14.74 6.76
C PRO A 15 -5.42 15.52 5.74
N SER A 16 -4.95 15.68 4.50
CA SER A 16 -5.69 16.28 3.38
C SER A 16 -6.58 15.30 2.61
N GLY A 17 -6.50 14.00 2.89
CA GLY A 17 -7.23 12.94 2.16
C GLY A 17 -6.44 11.64 2.08
N TYR A 18 -6.96 10.64 1.38
CA TYR A 18 -6.21 9.42 1.09
C TYR A 18 -5.66 9.47 -0.33
N GLU A 19 -4.48 8.92 -0.53
CA GLU A 19 -3.85 8.76 -1.85
C GLU A 19 -3.63 7.27 -2.10
N LEU A 20 -4.07 6.80 -3.27
CA LEU A 20 -3.83 5.43 -3.71
C LEU A 20 -2.68 5.47 -4.71
N ARG A 21 -1.56 4.84 -4.36
CA ARG A 21 -0.39 4.76 -5.23
C ARG A 21 -0.21 3.34 -5.74
N GLU A 22 -0.29 3.19 -7.05
CA GLU A 22 -0.02 1.91 -7.70
C GLU A 22 1.49 1.70 -7.73
N ALA A 23 1.95 0.58 -7.19
CA ALA A 23 3.35 0.21 -7.19
C ALA A 23 3.51 -1.19 -7.80
N ASP A 24 4.47 -1.30 -8.71
CA ASP A 24 4.86 -2.57 -9.29
C ASP A 24 5.79 -3.30 -8.30
N GLY A 25 5.40 -4.48 -7.83
CA GLY A 25 6.18 -5.28 -6.89
C GLY A 25 5.34 -5.91 -5.78
N ASP A 26 5.97 -6.62 -4.86
CA ASP A 26 5.26 -7.16 -3.69
C ASP A 26 4.85 -6.04 -2.74
N ALA A 27 3.63 -6.16 -2.19
CA ALA A 27 3.17 -5.25 -1.15
C ALA A 27 4.09 -5.37 0.08
N PRO A 28 4.58 -4.24 0.64
CA PRO A 28 5.39 -4.28 1.85
C PRO A 28 4.61 -4.96 2.97
N ALA A 29 5.28 -5.85 3.72
CA ALA A 29 4.61 -6.65 4.75
C ALA A 29 3.94 -5.77 5.82
N VAL A 30 2.85 -6.25 6.40
CA VAL A 30 2.19 -5.56 7.54
C VAL A 30 3.22 -5.33 8.66
N GLY A 31 3.28 -4.09 9.14
CA GLY A 31 4.24 -3.61 10.11
C GLY A 31 5.50 -2.97 9.48
N SER A 32 5.71 -3.11 8.18
CA SER A 32 6.82 -2.45 7.48
C SER A 32 6.61 -0.95 7.42
N LYS A 33 7.70 -0.21 7.64
CA LYS A 33 7.74 1.23 7.47
C LYS A 33 8.16 1.56 6.05
N VAL A 34 7.40 2.39 5.39
CA VAL A 34 7.68 2.93 4.06
C VAL A 34 7.76 4.43 4.17
N GLU A 35 8.75 5.02 3.51
CA GLU A 35 8.89 6.47 3.45
C GLU A 35 8.14 6.96 2.21
N VAL A 36 7.13 7.79 2.42
CA VAL A 36 6.26 8.33 1.36
C VAL A 36 6.14 9.83 1.57
N ASP A 37 6.46 10.62 0.54
CA ASP A 37 6.42 12.09 0.60
C ASP A 37 7.17 12.66 1.83
N ASP A 38 8.39 12.16 2.08
CA ASP A 38 9.26 12.55 3.21
C ASP A 38 8.64 12.29 4.60
N ARG A 39 7.67 11.36 4.68
CA ARG A 39 7.04 10.92 5.94
C ARG A 39 7.18 9.41 6.10
N GLU A 40 7.50 8.98 7.31
CA GLU A 40 7.39 7.56 7.68
C GLU A 40 5.91 7.19 7.79
N GLU A 41 5.50 6.24 6.97
CA GLU A 41 4.21 5.58 7.09
C GLU A 41 4.42 4.09 7.38
N GLN A 42 3.52 3.48 8.12
CA GLN A 42 3.58 2.06 8.43
C GLN A 42 2.41 1.32 7.81
N VAL A 43 2.71 0.18 7.19
CA VAL A 43 1.68 -0.73 6.70
C VAL A 43 0.93 -1.32 7.90
N VAL A 44 -0.33 -0.94 8.08
CA VAL A 44 -1.16 -1.46 9.19
C VAL A 44 -1.91 -2.72 8.81
N LYS A 45 -2.22 -2.91 7.53
CA LYS A 45 -2.82 -4.13 7.00
C LYS A 45 -2.66 -4.20 5.49
N ILE A 46 -2.75 -5.41 4.94
CA ILE A 46 -2.88 -5.64 3.49
C ILE A 46 -4.24 -6.29 3.27
N ALA A 47 -5.08 -5.70 2.42
CA ALA A 47 -6.39 -6.23 2.05
C ALA A 47 -6.62 -6.03 0.55
N PRO A 48 -7.49 -6.81 -0.10
CA PRO A 48 -7.85 -6.56 -1.50
C PRO A 48 -8.46 -5.17 -1.69
N SER A 49 -8.30 -4.60 -2.89
CA SER A 49 -8.83 -3.29 -3.23
C SER A 49 -10.34 -3.18 -2.97
N PRO A 50 -10.83 -2.08 -2.36
CA PRO A 50 -12.26 -1.84 -2.18
C PRO A 50 -12.99 -1.48 -3.48
N LEU A 51 -12.28 -1.39 -4.61
CA LEU A 51 -12.88 -1.13 -5.92
C LEU A 51 -13.55 -2.41 -6.48
N PRO A 52 -14.77 -2.31 -7.02
CA PRO A 52 -15.40 -3.45 -7.69
C PRO A 52 -14.55 -3.91 -8.88
N ASN A 53 -14.33 -5.22 -9.00
CA ASN A 53 -13.46 -5.89 -9.99
C ASN A 53 -11.95 -5.71 -9.81
N ASP A 54 -11.48 -5.18 -8.68
CA ASP A 54 -10.05 -5.06 -8.43
C ASP A 54 -9.60 -6.03 -7.33
N THR A 55 -8.96 -7.12 -7.73
CA THR A 55 -8.43 -8.14 -6.82
C THR A 55 -6.99 -7.85 -6.39
N ARG A 56 -6.44 -6.68 -6.74
CA ARG A 56 -5.05 -6.35 -6.41
C ARG A 56 -4.87 -6.17 -4.90
N PRO A 57 -3.73 -6.63 -4.35
CA PRO A 57 -3.40 -6.41 -2.95
C PRO A 57 -3.22 -4.91 -2.68
N CYS A 58 -3.89 -4.39 -1.66
CA CYS A 58 -3.82 -3.01 -1.21
C CYS A 58 -3.22 -2.96 0.21
N ALA A 59 -2.02 -2.41 0.33
CA ALA A 59 -1.35 -2.13 1.59
C ALA A 59 -1.85 -0.80 2.15
N TYR A 60 -2.51 -0.87 3.31
CA TYR A 60 -2.97 0.28 4.06
C TYR A 60 -1.84 0.85 4.88
N LEU A 61 -1.46 2.09 4.59
CA LEU A 61 -0.46 2.86 5.29
C LEU A 61 -1.14 3.80 6.27
N GLN A 62 -0.50 3.97 7.42
CA GLN A 62 -0.89 4.92 8.45
C GLN A 62 0.36 5.69 8.87
N ALA A 63 0.24 7.02 8.98
CA ALA A 63 1.28 7.85 9.57
C ALA A 63 1.57 7.36 11.00
N VAL A 64 2.85 7.11 11.30
CA VAL A 64 3.34 6.73 12.63
C VAL A 64 3.79 7.92 13.45
#